data_AF-A0A7K3H3Y0-F1
#
_entry.id   AF-A0A7K3H3Y0-F1
#
_cell.length_a   1.000
_cell.length_b   1.000
_cell.length_c   1.000
_cell.angle_alpha   90.00
_cell.angle_beta   90.00
_cell.angle_gamma   90.00
#
_symmetry.space_group_name_H-M   'P 1'
#
loop_
_entity.id
_entity.type
_entity.pdbx_description
1 polymer ?
#
loop_
_entity_poly.entity_id
_entity_poly.type
_entity_poly.pdbx_seq_one_letter_code
_entity_poly.pdbx_strand_id
1 'polypeptide(L)'
;MVTFAQAQERAEEWINGDVPAYQHREVKVREFDLGFVAWAEDREDGPTSDGGRSRLVIARDSGDATLWPALPVGEIIRHYEERYGAAPLDTGDEPAERPQRVDLEATSFLLTPPQWLQDAADQIGIPDRRRDSATPAAGSGPAADADTGPGTAGGSAPGGAPGAGSGTVSGA
;
A
#
# COMPACT_ATOMS: atom_id res chain seq x y z
N MET A 1 24.48 1.13 13.39
CA MET A 1 24.52 2.35 12.57
C MET A 1 25.27 2.09 11.28
N VAL A 2 24.62 2.27 10.13
CA VAL A 2 25.13 2.08 8.77
C VAL A 2 25.75 3.37 8.24
N THR A 3 26.89 3.24 7.57
CA THR A 3 27.58 4.36 6.93
C THR A 3 27.22 4.46 5.45
N PHE A 4 27.47 5.61 4.84
CA PHE A 4 27.27 5.78 3.40
C PHE A 4 28.06 4.75 2.57
N ALA A 5 29.31 4.49 2.92
CA ALA A 5 30.13 3.48 2.24
C ALA A 5 29.52 2.07 2.35
N GLN A 6 28.97 1.71 3.51
CA GLN A 6 28.30 0.43 3.70
C GLN A 6 26.96 0.36 2.95
N ALA A 7 26.23 1.46 2.86
CA ALA A 7 25.02 1.54 2.05
C ALA A 7 25.34 1.41 0.55
N GLN A 8 26.44 2.02 0.10
CA GLN A 8 26.93 1.91 -1.27
C GLN A 8 27.35 0.48 -1.62
N GLU A 9 28.09 -0.20 -0.75
CA GLU A 9 28.48 -1.61 -0.96
C GLU A 9 27.24 -2.51 -1.07
N ARG A 10 26.25 -2.33 -0.18
CA ARG A 10 24.99 -3.07 -0.25
C ARG A 10 24.19 -2.76 -1.52
N ALA A 11 24.18 -1.50 -1.95
CA ALA A 11 23.51 -1.11 -3.18
C ALA A 11 24.18 -1.75 -4.40
N GLU A 12 25.51 -1.82 -4.42
CA GLU A 12 26.30 -2.49 -5.46
C GLU A 12 25.98 -3.99 -5.50
N GLU A 13 26.04 -4.67 -4.35
CA GLU A 13 25.68 -6.08 -4.25
C GLU A 13 24.25 -6.34 -4.71
N TRP A 14 23.30 -5.47 -4.33
CA TRP A 14 21.90 -5.63 -4.72
C TRP A 14 21.65 -5.41 -6.23
N ILE A 15 22.30 -4.42 -6.84
CA ILE A 15 22.05 -4.06 -8.25
C ILE A 15 22.87 -4.92 -9.21
N ASN A 16 24.09 -5.28 -8.81
CA ASN A 16 25.12 -5.85 -9.67
C ASN A 16 25.70 -7.19 -9.16
N GLY A 17 25.28 -7.70 -8.00
CA GLY A 17 25.85 -8.91 -7.40
C GLY A 17 25.70 -10.19 -8.24
N ASP A 18 24.57 -10.33 -8.95
CA ASP A 18 24.27 -11.51 -9.78
C ASP A 18 24.57 -11.30 -11.28
N VAL A 19 25.09 -10.14 -11.68
CA VAL A 19 25.36 -9.83 -13.08
C VAL A 19 26.85 -9.75 -13.38
N PRO A 20 27.32 -10.21 -14.55
CA PRO A 20 28.72 -10.04 -14.96
C PRO A 20 29.13 -8.56 -15.00
N ALA A 21 30.42 -8.29 -14.78
CA ALA A 21 30.97 -6.92 -14.72
C ALA A 21 30.63 -6.04 -15.94
N TYR A 22 30.55 -6.62 -17.14
CA TYR A 22 30.19 -5.88 -18.36
C TYR A 22 28.71 -5.46 -18.41
N GLN A 23 27.86 -6.03 -17.54
CA GLN A 23 26.44 -5.68 -17.37
C GLN A 23 26.20 -4.83 -16.11
N HIS A 24 27.24 -4.50 -15.34
CA HIS A 24 27.11 -3.73 -14.10
C HIS A 24 26.57 -2.34 -14.37
N ARG A 25 25.46 -1.97 -13.74
CA ARG A 25 24.81 -0.66 -13.91
C ARG A 25 25.39 0.37 -12.96
N GLU A 26 25.12 1.64 -13.26
CA GLU A 26 25.51 2.70 -12.35
C GLU A 26 24.60 2.68 -11.11
N VAL A 27 25.23 2.60 -9.94
CA VAL A 27 24.54 2.58 -8.66
C VAL A 27 24.56 3.97 -8.07
N LYS A 28 23.37 4.49 -7.77
CA LYS A 28 23.20 5.77 -7.09
C LYS A 28 22.67 5.55 -5.69
N VAL A 29 23.15 6.35 -4.75
CA VAL A 29 22.71 6.35 -3.37
C VAL A 29 22.47 7.79 -2.91
N ARG A 30 21.37 8.00 -2.18
CA ARG A 30 21.00 9.25 -1.53
C ARG A 30 20.83 9.02 -0.03
N GLU A 31 21.55 9.76 0.79
CA GLU A 31 21.37 9.79 2.25
C GLU A 31 20.20 10.70 2.64
N PHE A 32 19.49 10.33 3.70
CA PHE A 32 18.45 11.11 4.38
C PHE A 32 18.48 10.81 5.89
N ASP A 33 17.65 11.49 6.68
CA ASP A 33 17.72 11.45 8.15
C ASP A 33 17.62 10.04 8.74
N LEU A 34 16.71 9.19 8.22
CA LEU A 34 16.50 7.83 8.73
C LEU A 34 17.31 6.75 8.00
N GLY A 35 18.07 7.07 6.95
CA GLY A 35 18.70 6.03 6.13
C GLY A 35 19.29 6.46 4.80
N PHE A 36 19.30 5.50 3.87
CA PHE A 36 19.82 5.66 2.52
C PHE A 36 18.84 5.07 1.52
N VAL A 37 18.61 5.76 0.40
CA VAL A 37 17.83 5.26 -0.74
C VAL A 37 18.79 4.97 -1.88
N ALA A 38 18.77 3.76 -2.41
CA ALA A 38 19.58 3.31 -3.53
C ALA A 38 18.73 2.92 -4.75
N TRP A 39 19.25 3.18 -5.95
CA TRP A 39 18.63 2.82 -7.22
C TRP A 39 19.68 2.60 -8.31
N ALA A 40 19.29 1.84 -9.34
CA ALA A 40 20.10 1.65 -10.53
C ALA A 40 19.75 2.70 -11.58
N GLU A 41 20.76 3.26 -12.25
CA GLU A 41 20.58 3.98 -13.51
C GLU A 41 20.91 3.02 -14.67
N ASP A 42 19.92 2.78 -15.53
CA ASP A 42 20.11 1.97 -16.73
C ASP A 42 20.97 2.73 -17.74
N ARG A 43 21.85 2.01 -18.45
CA ARG A 43 22.62 2.60 -19.56
C ARG A 43 21.74 2.70 -20.80
N GLU A 44 21.99 3.73 -21.62
CA GLU A 44 21.23 3.98 -22.85
C GLU A 44 21.17 2.77 -23.80
N ASP A 45 22.23 1.95 -23.85
CA ASP A 45 22.31 0.72 -24.68
C ASP A 45 22.37 -0.59 -23.85
N GLY A 46 22.02 -0.53 -22.56
CA GLY A 46 22.09 -1.68 -21.64
C GLY A 46 20.78 -2.47 -21.55
N PRO A 47 20.82 -3.74 -21.13
CA PRO A 47 19.61 -4.47 -20.74
C PRO A 47 18.89 -3.72 -19.60
N THR A 48 17.59 -3.46 -19.76
CA THR A 48 16.74 -2.94 -18.68
C THR A 48 16.40 -4.08 -17.73
N SER A 49 16.86 -4.04 -16.49
CA SER A 49 16.46 -5.02 -15.46
C SER A 49 15.47 -4.41 -14.47
N ASP A 50 14.65 -5.24 -13.81
CA ASP A 50 13.65 -4.80 -12.81
C ASP A 50 14.22 -3.91 -11.67
N GLY A 51 15.53 -4.01 -11.40
CA GLY A 51 16.23 -3.13 -10.46
C GLY A 51 16.20 -1.64 -10.82
N GLY A 52 16.06 -1.26 -12.11
CA GLY A 52 15.91 0.14 -12.52
C GLY A 52 14.53 0.72 -12.18
N ARG A 53 13.54 -0.16 -11.95
CA ARG A 53 12.18 0.17 -11.53
C ARG A 53 11.95 -0.04 -10.03
N SER A 54 12.94 -0.58 -9.33
CA SER A 54 12.86 -0.85 -7.90
C SER A 54 13.81 0.10 -7.17
N ARG A 55 13.50 0.40 -5.91
CA ARG A 55 14.35 1.23 -5.04
C ARG A 55 14.57 0.50 -3.75
N LEU A 56 15.77 0.62 -3.19
CA LEU A 56 16.13 0.00 -1.93
C LEU A 56 16.30 1.09 -0.87
N VAL A 57 15.64 0.95 0.28
CA VAL A 57 15.85 1.82 1.43
C VAL A 57 16.56 1.03 2.52
N ILE A 58 17.69 1.56 3.02
CA ILE A 58 18.50 0.95 4.07
C ILE A 58 18.38 1.83 5.33
N ALA A 59 17.86 1.29 6.42
CA ALA A 59 17.72 2.00 7.68
C ALA A 59 19.09 2.35 8.28
N ARG A 60 19.30 3.60 8.73
CA ARG A 60 20.59 4.03 9.27
C ARG A 60 20.93 3.34 10.59
N ASP A 61 19.96 3.16 11.48
CA ASP A 61 20.22 2.57 12.79
C ASP A 61 20.57 1.08 12.67
N SER A 62 19.63 0.33 12.08
CA SER A 62 19.62 -1.14 12.11
C SER A 62 20.25 -1.78 10.87
N GLY A 63 20.25 -1.07 9.73
CA GLY A 63 20.72 -1.59 8.44
C GLY A 63 19.72 -2.48 7.71
N ASP A 64 18.48 -2.56 8.19
CA ASP A 64 17.40 -3.26 7.49
C ASP A 64 17.14 -2.66 6.12
N ALA A 65 16.93 -3.54 5.14
CA ALA A 65 16.73 -3.17 3.75
C ALA A 65 15.28 -3.43 3.33
N THR A 66 14.60 -2.40 2.81
CA THR A 66 13.22 -2.46 2.33
C THR A 66 13.16 -2.11 0.85
N LEU A 67 12.47 -2.93 0.06
CA LEU A 67 12.23 -2.65 -1.36
C LEU A 67 11.00 -1.77 -1.56
N TRP A 68 11.12 -0.82 -2.47
CA TRP A 68 10.11 0.14 -2.86
C TRP A 68 9.89 0.10 -4.38
N PRO A 69 8.66 0.37 -4.84
CA PRO A 69 8.37 0.48 -6.27
C PRO A 69 9.06 1.71 -6.90
N ALA A 70 8.79 1.94 -8.17
CA ALA A 70 9.44 2.97 -8.99
C ALA A 70 9.09 4.44 -8.61
N LEU A 71 8.84 4.76 -7.34
CA LEU A 71 8.47 6.09 -6.85
C LEU A 71 9.65 7.07 -6.84
N PRO A 72 9.44 8.38 -7.04
CA PRO A 72 10.49 9.38 -6.89
C PRO A 72 11.19 9.25 -5.53
N VAL A 73 12.51 9.50 -5.50
CA VAL A 73 13.31 9.36 -4.26
C VAL A 73 12.74 10.22 -3.13
N GLY A 74 12.29 11.44 -3.42
CA GLY A 74 11.66 12.32 -2.44
C GLY A 74 10.34 11.76 -1.86
N GLU A 75 9.54 11.05 -2.66
CA GLU A 75 8.30 10.42 -2.18
C GLU A 75 8.58 9.22 -1.28
N ILE A 76 9.62 8.44 -1.60
CA ILE A 76 10.05 7.32 -0.75
C ILE A 76 10.54 7.84 0.60
N ILE A 77 11.35 8.89 0.59
CA ILE A 77 11.84 9.52 1.83
C ILE A 77 10.64 9.98 2.66
N ARG A 78 9.72 10.75 2.07
CA ARG A 78 8.50 11.22 2.74
C ARG A 78 7.68 10.09 3.36
N HIS A 79 7.42 9.02 2.62
CA HIS A 79 6.65 7.88 3.11
C HIS A 79 7.40 7.04 4.15
N TYR A 80 8.71 6.90 4.02
CA TYR A 80 9.53 6.18 4.97
C TYR A 80 9.60 6.93 6.30
N GLU A 81 9.75 8.26 6.26
CA GLU A 81 9.72 9.14 7.43
C GLU A 81 8.34 9.17 8.09
N GLU A 82 7.25 9.22 7.33
CA GLU A 82 5.90 9.10 7.88
C GLU A 82 5.69 7.77 8.62
N ARG A 83 6.25 6.68 8.08
CA ARG A 83 6.09 5.33 8.65
C ARG A 83 7.01 5.06 9.84
N TYR A 84 8.26 5.52 9.79
CA TYR A 84 9.32 5.14 10.73
C TYR A 84 9.88 6.32 11.54
N GLY A 85 9.60 7.56 11.15
CA GLY A 85 10.01 8.79 11.83
C GLY A 85 9.14 9.17 13.03
N ALA A 86 8.04 8.45 13.30
CA ALA A 86 7.23 8.64 14.51
C ALA A 86 7.92 8.13 15.79
N ALA A 87 9.11 7.52 15.69
CA ALA A 87 9.95 7.27 16.85
C ALA A 87 10.47 8.60 17.41
N PRO A 88 10.37 8.86 18.72
CA PRO A 88 10.70 10.16 19.29
C PRO A 88 12.22 10.33 19.29
N LEU A 89 12.74 10.90 18.22
CA LEU A 89 13.98 11.65 18.28
C LEU A 89 13.58 13.04 18.77
N ASP A 90 13.98 13.37 19.99
CA ASP A 90 14.17 14.73 20.47
C ASP A 90 15.06 15.47 19.47
N THR A 91 14.47 15.96 18.38
CA THR A 91 15.04 16.91 17.44
C THR A 91 13.99 17.99 17.35
N GLY A 92 14.28 19.10 18.03
CA GLY A 92 13.45 20.28 18.01
C GLY A 92 13.39 20.88 16.61
N ASP A 93 12.44 20.39 15.82
CA ASP A 93 11.86 21.09 14.69
C ASP A 93 10.36 21.21 14.98
N GLU A 94 9.82 22.42 14.76
CA GLU A 94 8.54 22.87 15.29
C GLU A 94 7.36 21.93 14.94
N PRO A 95 6.36 21.76 15.84
CA PRO A 95 5.13 21.12 15.45
C PRO A 95 4.42 22.02 14.44
N ALA A 96 4.51 21.68 13.15
CA ALA A 96 3.56 22.19 12.16
C ALA A 96 2.15 21.93 12.69
N GLU A 97 1.42 23.02 12.95
CA GLU A 97 0.07 22.99 13.51
C GLU A 97 -0.79 21.97 12.74
N ARG A 98 -1.19 20.90 13.45
CA ARG A 98 -2.22 19.98 12.97
C ARG A 98 -3.42 20.82 12.52
N PRO A 99 -3.96 20.66 11.30
CA PRO A 99 -5.26 21.24 10.98
C PRO A 99 -6.27 20.65 11.95
N GLN A 100 -6.60 21.42 12.99
CA GLN A 100 -7.69 21.12 13.87
C GLN A 100 -8.98 21.26 13.06
N ARG A 101 -9.90 20.34 13.34
CA ARG A 101 -11.31 20.32 12.91
C ARG A 101 -11.57 19.70 11.55
N VAL A 102 -11.71 18.38 11.57
CA VAL A 102 -12.87 17.78 10.90
C VAL A 102 -13.69 17.06 11.97
N ASP A 103 -14.33 17.91 12.75
CA ASP A 103 -15.71 17.84 13.23
C ASP A 103 -16.30 16.50 13.68
N LEU A 104 -16.37 16.35 15.01
CA LEU A 104 -17.09 15.29 15.72
C LEU A 104 -18.63 15.42 15.59
N GLU A 105 -19.16 16.42 14.88
CA GLU A 105 -20.61 16.58 14.64
C GLU A 105 -21.12 15.82 13.40
N ALA A 106 -20.27 15.05 12.70
CA ALA A 106 -20.70 14.18 11.62
C ALA A 106 -21.66 13.04 12.06
N THR A 107 -21.80 12.80 13.36
CA THR A 107 -22.79 11.87 13.94
C THR A 107 -24.03 12.58 14.50
N SER A 108 -24.13 13.92 14.39
CA SER A 108 -25.28 14.70 14.87
C SER A 108 -26.33 14.95 13.77
N PHE A 109 -26.01 14.70 12.50
CA PHE A 109 -26.95 14.81 11.37
C PHE A 109 -27.94 13.64 11.27
N LEU A 110 -27.71 12.54 11.99
CA LEU A 110 -28.58 11.35 11.97
C LEU A 110 -29.58 11.26 13.14
N LEU A 111 -29.49 12.15 14.15
CA LEU A 111 -30.41 12.13 15.31
C LEU A 111 -31.25 13.39 15.49
N THR A 112 -30.83 14.57 15.02
CA THR A 112 -31.64 15.80 15.14
C THR A 112 -31.72 16.54 13.81
N PRO A 113 -32.85 16.45 13.07
CA PRO A 113 -33.00 17.22 11.84
C PRO A 113 -33.01 18.73 12.13
N PRO A 114 -32.34 19.55 11.30
CA PRO A 114 -32.24 20.98 11.50
C PRO A 114 -33.55 21.73 11.20
N GLN A 115 -33.84 22.81 11.94
CA GLN A 115 -35.13 23.53 11.89
C GLN A 115 -35.51 24.13 10.53
N TRP A 116 -34.55 24.38 9.63
CA TRP A 116 -34.84 24.85 8.27
C TRP A 116 -35.63 23.82 7.45
N LEU A 117 -35.51 22.52 7.78
CA LEU A 117 -36.25 21.45 7.12
C LEU A 117 -37.70 21.35 7.65
N GLN A 118 -37.97 21.79 8.88
CA GLN A 118 -39.34 21.91 9.41
C GLN A 118 -40.07 23.12 8.82
N ASP A 119 -39.37 24.25 8.65
CA ASP A 119 -39.94 25.46 8.04
C ASP A 119 -40.40 25.19 6.59
N ALA A 120 -39.61 24.41 5.82
CA ALA A 120 -39.97 23.98 4.47
C ALA A 120 -41.18 23.02 4.42
N ALA A 121 -41.38 22.19 5.46
CA ALA A 121 -42.51 21.26 5.53
C ALA A 121 -43.83 21.96 5.88
N ASP A 122 -43.79 23.00 6.71
CA ASP A 122 -44.96 23.82 7.05
C ASP A 122 -45.41 24.67 5.85
N GLN A 123 -44.45 25.13 5.05
CA GLN A 123 -44.71 25.88 3.82
C GLN A 123 -45.31 25.01 2.70
N ILE A 124 -44.99 23.71 2.67
CA ILE A 124 -45.61 22.71 1.78
C ILE A 124 -46.78 22.07 2.54
N GLY A 125 -47.76 22.91 2.90
CA GLY A 125 -49.03 22.46 3.45
C GLY A 125 -49.74 21.51 2.47
N ILE A 126 -49.83 20.22 2.81
CA ILE A 126 -50.75 19.30 2.14
C ILE A 126 -52.17 19.64 2.59
N PRO A 127 -53.07 20.05 1.67
CA PRO A 127 -54.44 20.39 2.03
C PRO A 127 -55.28 19.14 2.33
N ASP A 128 -55.80 19.12 3.56
CA ASP A 128 -57.14 18.70 4.01
C ASP A 128 -57.65 17.28 3.67
N ARG A 129 -57.92 16.49 4.74
CA ARG A 129 -59.29 16.02 5.03
C ARG A 129 -59.43 15.37 6.40
N ARG A 130 -60.11 16.12 7.27
CA ARG A 130 -60.92 15.62 8.40
C ARG A 130 -62.00 14.64 7.86
N ARG A 131 -62.29 13.59 8.65
CA ARG A 131 -63.28 12.47 8.45
C ARG A 131 -62.67 11.30 7.66
N ASP A 132 -62.63 10.05 8.14
CA ASP A 132 -63.69 9.24 8.74
C ASP A 132 -63.14 8.03 9.54
N SER A 133 -63.85 7.65 10.60
CA SER A 133 -64.15 6.28 11.07
C SER A 133 -63.06 5.19 11.30
N ALA A 134 -63.00 4.74 12.56
CA ALA A 134 -63.17 3.33 13.02
C ALA A 134 -62.11 2.24 12.74
N THR A 135 -61.38 1.85 13.82
CA THR A 135 -61.12 0.48 14.35
C THR A 135 -60.47 -0.62 13.44
N PRO A 136 -60.01 -1.80 13.94
CA PRO A 136 -58.60 -2.25 13.88
C PRO A 136 -58.36 -3.57 13.09
N ALA A 137 -57.09 -4.04 13.05
CA ALA A 137 -56.61 -5.43 13.21
C ALA A 137 -55.65 -6.01 12.14
N ALA A 138 -54.69 -6.81 12.67
CA ALA A 138 -53.95 -7.96 12.10
C ALA A 138 -53.04 -7.71 10.87
N GLY A 139 -51.77 -8.11 10.81
CA GLY A 139 -51.09 -9.28 11.37
C GLY A 139 -50.69 -10.23 10.23
N SER A 140 -49.41 -10.64 10.16
CA SER A 140 -48.86 -11.91 9.60
C SER A 140 -47.52 -11.72 8.85
N GLY A 141 -46.44 -12.34 9.38
CA GLY A 141 -45.35 -12.93 8.57
C GLY A 141 -45.75 -14.35 8.11
N PRO A 142 -44.85 -15.35 7.93
CA PRO A 142 -43.37 -15.36 7.94
C PRO A 142 -42.73 -16.28 6.84
N ALA A 143 -41.41 -16.52 6.96
CA ALA A 143 -40.66 -17.79 6.69
C ALA A 143 -40.49 -18.31 5.23
N ALA A 144 -39.52 -19.14 4.84
CA ALA A 144 -38.20 -19.63 5.30
C ALA A 144 -37.68 -20.63 4.22
N ASP A 145 -36.46 -21.15 4.38
CA ASP A 145 -35.92 -22.42 3.84
C ASP A 145 -35.48 -22.45 2.34
N ALA A 146 -34.46 -23.19 1.88
CA ALA A 146 -33.41 -24.04 2.45
C ALA A 146 -32.34 -24.25 1.34
N ASP A 147 -31.05 -24.26 1.67
CA ASP A 147 -30.13 -25.42 1.69
C ASP A 147 -30.07 -26.31 0.42
N THR A 148 -28.88 -26.44 -0.19
CA THR A 148 -28.33 -27.70 -0.72
C THR A 148 -26.82 -27.56 -0.93
N GLY A 149 -26.06 -28.47 -0.31
CA GLY A 149 -24.59 -28.50 -0.23
C GLY A 149 -23.80 -29.09 -1.43
N PRO A 150 -22.50 -29.44 -1.23
CA PRO A 150 -21.45 -29.41 -2.25
C PRO A 150 -20.90 -30.78 -2.72
N GLY A 151 -20.15 -30.79 -3.82
CA GLY A 151 -19.28 -31.87 -4.33
C GLY A 151 -18.64 -31.42 -5.66
N THR A 152 -17.40 -31.71 -6.06
CA THR A 152 -16.47 -32.80 -5.75
C THR A 152 -15.09 -32.44 -6.31
N ALA A 153 -14.06 -33.09 -5.76
CA ALA A 153 -12.63 -32.94 -6.00
C ALA A 153 -12.13 -33.29 -7.42
N GLY A 154 -10.94 -32.77 -7.76
CA GLY A 154 -10.13 -33.21 -8.90
C GLY A 154 -8.72 -32.60 -8.85
N GLY A 155 -7.80 -33.23 -8.11
CA GLY A 155 -6.38 -32.87 -8.06
C GLY A 155 -5.62 -33.36 -9.30
N SER A 156 -4.62 -32.60 -9.75
CA SER A 156 -3.64 -33.01 -10.74
C SER A 156 -2.23 -32.70 -10.23
N ALA A 157 -1.38 -33.73 -10.20
CA ALA A 157 0.03 -33.67 -9.80
C ALA A 157 0.92 -33.23 -10.97
N PRO A 158 2.06 -32.57 -10.74
CA PRO A 158 3.10 -32.40 -11.75
C PRO A 158 4.17 -33.50 -11.64
N GLY A 159 4.54 -34.09 -12.78
CA GLY A 159 5.69 -34.99 -12.92
C GLY A 159 6.58 -34.53 -14.07
N GLY A 160 7.87 -34.36 -13.82
CA GLY A 160 8.88 -34.05 -14.83
C GLY A 160 10.26 -33.76 -14.21
N ALA A 161 11.11 -34.78 -14.13
CA ALA A 161 12.50 -34.69 -13.67
C ALA A 161 13.45 -34.16 -14.77
N PRO A 162 14.62 -33.59 -14.42
CA PRO A 162 15.57 -33.02 -15.38
C PRO A 162 16.53 -34.08 -15.96
N GLY A 163 16.77 -34.00 -17.27
CA GLY A 163 17.76 -34.81 -17.99
C GLY A 163 19.16 -34.22 -17.91
N ALA A 164 20.10 -34.99 -17.36
CA ALA A 164 21.54 -34.73 -17.40
C ALA A 164 22.11 -35.16 -18.76
N GLY A 165 22.93 -34.30 -19.39
CA GLY A 165 23.68 -34.62 -20.59
C GLY A 165 25.13 -34.19 -20.45
N SER A 166 26.00 -35.12 -20.06
CA SER A 166 27.46 -35.00 -20.24
C SER A 166 27.82 -35.22 -21.70
N GLY A 167 28.62 -34.31 -22.27
CA GLY A 167 29.23 -34.48 -23.59
C GLY A 167 30.70 -34.03 -23.56
N THR A 168 31.60 -34.98 -23.35
CA THR A 168 33.05 -34.86 -23.61
C THR A 168 33.34 -35.47 -24.98
N VAL A 169 34.07 -34.78 -25.86
CA VAL A 169 35.07 -35.38 -26.76
C VAL A 169 35.93 -34.31 -27.46
N SER A 170 37.24 -34.56 -27.47
CA SER A 170 38.34 -33.83 -28.09
C SER A 170 38.27 -33.74 -29.63
N GLY A 171 38.92 -32.73 -30.21
CA GLY A 171 39.27 -32.65 -31.63
C GLY A 171 40.66 -32.03 -31.82
N ALA A 172 41.46 -32.68 -32.67
CA ALA A 172 42.88 -32.53 -32.99
C ALA A 172 43.40 -31.11 -33.33
#